data_AF-A0A0S2MR78-F1
#
_entry.id   AF-A0A0S2MR78-F1
#
_cell.length_a   1.000
_cell.length_b   1.000
_cell.length_c   1.000
_cell.angle_alpha   90.00
_cell.angle_beta   90.00
_cell.angle_gamma   90.00
#
_symmetry.space_group_name_H-M   'P 1'
#
loop_
_entity.id
_entity.type
_entity.pdbx_description
1 polymer ?
#
loop_
_entity_poly.entity_id
_entity_poly.type
_entity_poly.pdbx_seq_one_letter_code
_entity_poly.pdbx_strand_id
1 'polypeptide(L)'
;MISMLMTINVIMTMMFTMMKHPLSMGLILLIQTIIVSLLSGNLSQNFWFSYILFLIMIGGMLILFMYMTSIASNEKFKTNTKIVTLTLIAPIIWWMTQPYSKTQIKNNELMETMKTTEFMMNLNKFINFPLMMTLVFIMIYLLLALIATVKITSFKQGSIRQMN
;
A
#
# COMPACT_ATOMS: atom_id res chain seq x y z
N MET A 1 15.90 12.64 -2.70
CA MET A 1 14.50 12.48 -2.23
C MET A 1 14.03 11.03 -2.37
N ILE A 2 14.09 10.42 -3.55
CA ILE A 2 13.68 9.01 -3.75
C ILE A 2 14.47 8.06 -2.84
N SER A 3 15.80 8.20 -2.76
CA SER A 3 16.63 7.39 -1.85
C SER A 3 16.18 7.51 -0.38
N MET A 4 15.87 8.72 0.08
CA MET A 4 15.35 8.95 1.42
C MET A 4 13.98 8.29 1.61
N LEU A 5 13.05 8.44 0.68
CA LEU A 5 11.75 7.76 0.76
C LEU A 5 11.89 6.22 0.75
N MET A 6 12.83 5.68 -0.04
CA MET A 6 13.13 4.25 -0.04
C MET A 6 13.65 3.77 1.32
N THR A 7 14.55 4.54 1.97
CA THR A 7 15.04 4.19 3.31
C THR A 7 13.92 4.14 4.35
N ILE A 8 13.04 5.15 4.32
CA ILE A 8 11.91 5.21 5.26
C ILE A 8 10.97 4.03 4.99
N ASN A 9 10.72 3.66 3.73
CA ASN A 9 9.90 2.50 3.41
C ASN A 9 10.50 1.20 3.97
N VAL A 10 11.80 0.98 3.79
CA VAL A 10 12.48 -0.21 4.34
C VAL A 10 12.37 -0.26 5.87
N ILE A 11 12.59 0.87 6.55
CA ILE A 11 12.42 0.94 8.01
C ILE A 11 10.97 0.60 8.41
N MET A 12 9.97 1.13 7.69
CA MET A 12 8.57 0.83 7.96
C MET A 12 8.21 -0.64 7.74
N THR A 13 8.73 -1.28 6.70
CA THR A 13 8.51 -2.73 6.49
C THR A 13 9.09 -3.56 7.64
N MET A 14 10.28 -3.22 8.13
CA MET A 14 10.87 -3.91 9.27
C MET A 14 10.05 -3.67 10.55
N MET A 15 9.59 -2.45 10.79
CA MET A 15 8.68 -2.14 11.91
C MET A 15 7.39 -2.96 11.84
N PHE A 16 6.80 -3.10 10.65
CA PHE A 16 5.55 -3.85 10.46
C PHE A 16 5.68 -5.29 10.94
N THR A 17 6.76 -5.98 10.57
CA THR A 17 7.00 -7.38 10.98
C THR A 17 7.18 -7.58 12.48
N MET A 18 7.56 -6.53 13.22
CA MET A 18 7.87 -6.61 14.65
C MET A 18 6.68 -6.21 15.55
N MET A 19 5.65 -5.60 14.98
CA MET A 19 4.45 -5.21 15.70
C MET A 19 3.55 -6.40 15.97
N LYS A 20 2.78 -6.30 17.06
CA LYS A 20 1.78 -7.31 17.44
C LYS A 20 0.37 -6.74 17.53
N HIS A 21 0.24 -5.46 17.89
CA HIS A 21 -1.07 -4.85 18.08
C HIS A 21 -1.71 -4.52 16.72
N PRO A 22 -2.94 -4.97 16.43
CA PRO A 22 -3.60 -4.73 15.14
C PRO A 22 -3.69 -3.25 14.77
N LEU A 23 -3.96 -2.38 15.75
CA LEU A 23 -4.01 -0.94 15.53
C LEU A 23 -2.64 -0.35 15.10
N SER A 24 -1.53 -0.78 15.70
CA SER A 24 -0.21 -0.28 15.27
C SER A 24 0.23 -0.84 13.93
N MET A 25 -0.15 -2.10 13.64
CA MET A 25 0.00 -2.67 12.29
C MET A 25 -0.74 -1.83 11.25
N GLY A 26 -2.00 -1.45 11.53
CA GLY A 26 -2.80 -0.58 10.67
C GLY A 26 -2.18 0.80 10.46
N LEU A 27 -1.67 1.43 11.51
CA LEU A 27 -1.01 2.74 11.41
C LEU A 27 0.28 2.67 10.58
N ILE A 28 1.12 1.64 10.78
CA ILE A 28 2.35 1.49 10.00
C ILE A 28 2.05 1.25 8.52
N LEU A 29 1.06 0.39 8.22
CA LEU A 29 0.63 0.17 6.85
C LEU A 29 0.14 1.47 6.20
N LEU A 30 -0.56 2.35 6.94
CA LEU A 30 -1.11 3.59 6.38
C LEU A 30 0.06 4.50 5.98
N ILE A 31 1.01 4.70 6.89
CA ILE A 31 2.20 5.52 6.58
C ILE A 31 3.00 4.88 5.43
N GLN A 32 3.12 3.56 5.39
CA GLN A 32 3.81 2.86 4.30
C GLN A 32 3.11 3.09 2.96
N THR A 33 1.76 3.06 2.90
CA THR A 33 1.01 3.33 1.66
C THR A 33 1.21 4.75 1.15
N ILE A 34 1.32 5.74 2.06
CA ILE A 34 1.68 7.13 1.70
C ILE A 34 3.09 7.17 1.09
N ILE A 35 4.05 6.48 1.69
CA ILE A 35 5.43 6.46 1.19
C ILE A 35 5.50 5.78 -0.19
N VAL A 36 4.77 4.69 -0.39
CA VAL A 36 4.73 3.97 -1.68
C VAL A 36 4.02 4.79 -2.76
N SER A 37 2.95 5.51 -2.44
CA SER A 37 2.31 6.40 -3.41
C SER A 37 3.26 7.55 -3.81
N LEU A 38 3.99 8.14 -2.85
CA LEU A 38 4.99 9.17 -3.15
C LEU A 38 6.17 8.62 -3.97
N LEU A 39 6.63 7.39 -3.70
CA LEU A 39 7.69 6.74 -4.47
C LEU A 39 7.24 6.46 -5.92
N SER A 40 6.06 5.86 -6.10
CA SER A 40 5.51 5.59 -7.43
C SER A 40 5.25 6.88 -8.20
N GLY A 41 4.77 7.93 -7.53
CA GLY A 41 4.57 9.25 -8.13
C GLY A 41 5.88 9.86 -8.65
N ASN A 42 6.96 9.76 -7.88
CA ASN A 42 8.28 10.26 -8.31
C ASN A 42 8.95 9.41 -9.41
N LEU A 43 8.59 8.13 -9.53
CA LEU A 43 9.09 7.25 -10.59
C LEU A 43 8.25 7.34 -11.88
N SER A 44 6.97 7.69 -11.75
CA SER A 44 6.06 7.86 -12.86
C SER A 44 6.10 9.28 -13.42
N GLN A 45 5.77 9.45 -14.70
CA GLN A 45 5.65 10.79 -15.28
C GLN A 45 4.43 11.57 -14.78
N ASN A 46 3.31 10.87 -14.56
CA ASN A 46 2.06 11.47 -14.10
C ASN A 46 1.60 10.79 -12.81
N PHE A 47 1.15 11.60 -11.86
CA PHE A 47 0.68 11.16 -10.56
C PHE A 47 -0.64 10.36 -10.58
N TRP A 48 -1.27 10.15 -11.75
CA TRP A 48 -2.60 9.54 -11.83
C TRP A 48 -2.63 8.11 -11.26
N PHE A 49 -1.64 7.28 -11.59
CA PHE A 49 -1.55 5.92 -11.02
C PHE A 49 -1.20 5.92 -9.53
N SER A 50 -0.30 6.82 -9.10
CA SER A 50 0.04 7.01 -7.69
C SER A 50 -1.18 7.42 -6.86
N TYR A 51 -2.02 8.29 -7.41
CA TYR A 51 -3.26 8.75 -6.80
C TYR A 51 -4.30 7.63 -6.69
N ILE A 52 -4.51 6.85 -7.75
CA ILE A 52 -5.42 5.69 -7.71
C ILE A 52 -4.96 4.68 -6.66
N LEU A 53 -3.65 4.37 -6.60
CA LEU A 53 -3.07 3.48 -5.59
C LEU A 53 -3.34 4.00 -4.18
N PHE A 54 -3.12 5.29 -3.94
CA PHE A 54 -3.37 5.91 -2.64
C PHE A 54 -4.83 5.78 -2.19
N LEU A 55 -5.78 6.10 -3.06
CA LEU A 55 -7.22 6.03 -2.73
C LEU A 55 -7.68 4.62 -2.40
N ILE A 56 -7.32 3.64 -3.24
CA ILE A 56 -7.76 2.25 -3.05
C ILE A 56 -7.18 1.68 -1.75
N MET A 57 -5.91 1.94 -1.48
CA MET A 57 -5.25 1.42 -0.28
C MET A 57 -5.82 2.04 1.01
N ILE A 58 -6.02 3.36 1.05
CA ILE A 58 -6.60 4.02 2.24
C ILE A 58 -8.03 3.55 2.48
N GLY A 59 -8.85 3.44 1.42
CA GLY A 59 -10.22 2.93 1.53
C GLY A 59 -10.28 1.54 2.17
N GLY A 60 -9.46 0.60 1.69
CA GLY A 60 -9.41 -0.76 2.27
C GLY A 60 -8.90 -0.79 3.71
N MET A 61 -7.94 0.08 4.03
CA MET A 61 -7.36 0.14 5.37
C MET A 61 -8.29 0.74 6.43
N LEU A 62 -9.12 1.73 6.06
CA LEU A 62 -10.11 2.30 6.98
C LEU A 62 -11.17 1.26 7.38
N ILE A 63 -11.57 0.37 6.46
CA ILE A 63 -12.51 -0.72 6.75
C ILE A 63 -11.89 -1.70 7.76
N LEU A 64 -10.62 -2.08 7.57
CA LEU A 64 -9.89 -2.93 8.52
C LEU A 64 -9.75 -2.27 9.89
N PHE A 65 -9.52 -0.95 9.93
CA PHE A 65 -9.43 -0.20 11.18
C PHE A 65 -10.76 -0.23 11.96
N MET A 66 -11.88 0.02 11.28
CA MET A 66 -13.23 -0.08 11.90
C MET A 66 -13.53 -1.48 12.42
N TYR A 67 -13.14 -2.52 11.67
CA TYR A 67 -13.34 -3.90 12.09
C TYR A 67 -12.53 -4.22 13.36
N MET A 68 -11.25 -3.86 13.40
CA MET A 68 -10.39 -4.15 14.54
C MET A 68 -10.79 -3.41 15.82
N THR A 69 -11.23 -2.14 15.72
CA THR A 69 -11.74 -1.39 16.90
C THR A 69 -13.07 -1.95 17.41
N SER A 70 -13.86 -2.60 16.55
CA SER A 70 -15.11 -3.25 16.97
C SER A 70 -14.91 -4.57 17.71
N ILE A 71 -13.76 -5.23 17.54
CA ILE A 71 -13.50 -6.58 18.06
C ILE A 71 -12.55 -6.60 19.26
N ALA A 72 -11.57 -5.68 19.31
CA ALA A 72 -10.61 -5.64 20.40
C ALA A 72 -10.95 -4.52 21.39
N SER A 73 -11.13 -4.88 22.67
CA SER A 73 -11.03 -3.94 23.78
C SER A 73 -9.65 -3.26 23.75
N ASN A 74 -9.58 -1.96 24.03
CA ASN A 74 -8.34 -1.16 24.11
C ASN A 74 -7.29 -1.77 25.05
N GLU A 75 -6.55 -2.78 24.60
CA GLU A 75 -5.45 -3.35 25.34
C GLU A 75 -4.32 -2.32 25.46
N LYS A 76 -3.72 -2.22 26.65
CA LYS A 76 -2.63 -1.27 26.88
C LYS A 76 -1.46 -1.60 25.95
N PHE A 77 -0.95 -0.59 25.27
CA PHE A 77 0.15 -0.72 24.34
C PHE A 77 1.43 -1.20 25.06
N LYS A 78 1.83 -2.46 24.84
CA LYS A 78 3.12 -2.99 25.32
C LYS A 78 4.16 -2.74 24.25
N THR A 79 5.14 -1.87 24.54
CA THR A 79 6.28 -1.62 23.66
C THR A 79 7.17 -2.87 23.60
N ASN A 80 7.48 -3.31 22.38
CA ASN A 80 8.36 -4.45 22.16
C ASN A 80 9.83 -3.98 22.13
N THR A 81 10.72 -4.61 22.89
CA THR A 81 12.16 -4.29 22.92
C THR A 81 12.81 -4.41 21.54
N LYS A 82 12.25 -5.24 20.65
CA LYS A 82 12.68 -5.36 19.24
C LYS A 82 12.52 -4.07 18.44
N ILE A 83 11.60 -3.18 18.83
CA ILE A 83 11.41 -1.88 18.17
C ILE A 83 12.58 -0.95 18.53
N VAL A 84 13.02 -0.98 19.80
CA VAL A 84 14.16 -0.17 20.26
C VAL A 84 15.44 -0.56 19.51
N THR A 85 15.67 -1.86 19.32
CA THR A 85 16.83 -2.32 18.53
C THR A 85 16.76 -1.87 17.07
N LEU A 86 15.57 -1.79 16.48
CA LEU A 86 15.42 -1.31 15.10
C LEU A 86 15.73 0.18 14.97
N THR A 87 15.33 1.00 15.97
CA THR A 87 15.62 2.44 15.96
C THR A 87 17.12 2.74 15.99
N LEU A 88 17.93 1.85 16.57
CA LEU A 88 19.39 1.99 16.59
C LEU A 88 20.05 1.61 15.25
N ILE A 89 19.43 0.73 14.46
CA ILE A 89 19.95 0.26 13.16
C ILE A 89 19.53 1.19 12.01
N ALA A 90 18.43 1.93 12.16
CA ALA A 90 17.94 2.89 11.19
C ALA A 90 19.00 3.88 10.64
N PRO A 91 19.86 4.52 11.46
CA PRO A 91 20.90 5.42 10.94
C PRO A 91 21.97 4.69 10.11
N ILE A 92 22.27 3.42 10.39
CA ILE A 92 23.22 2.61 9.63
C ILE A 92 22.65 2.32 8.23
N ILE A 93 21.38 1.92 8.17
CA ILE A 93 20.68 1.68 6.90
C ILE A 93 20.67 2.96 6.07
N TRP A 94 20.35 4.11 6.68
CA TRP A 94 20.35 5.38 6.00
C TRP A 94 21.72 5.74 5.42
N TRP A 95 22.79 5.50 6.19
CA TRP A 95 24.16 5.75 5.71
C TRP A 95 24.54 4.86 4.52
N MET A 96 24.16 3.58 4.53
CA MET A 96 24.41 2.65 3.41
C MET A 96 23.70 3.06 2.12
N THR A 97 22.53 3.69 2.24
CA THR A 97 21.71 4.09 1.09
C THR A 97 22.00 5.49 0.57
N GLN A 98 22.92 6.22 1.21
CA GLN A 98 23.40 7.46 0.62
C GLN A 98 24.06 7.12 -0.71
N PRO A 99 23.64 7.77 -1.82
CA PRO A 99 24.29 7.54 -3.09
C PRO A 99 25.71 8.11 -2.98
N TYR A 100 26.67 7.24 -2.64
CA TYR A 100 28.07 7.49 -2.92
C TYR A 100 28.16 7.64 -4.43
N SER A 101 28.41 8.87 -4.88
CA SER A 101 28.41 9.32 -6.27
C SER A 101 27.04 9.66 -6.86
N LYS A 102 27.02 10.79 -7.59
CA LYS A 102 25.96 11.30 -8.45
C LYS A 102 25.67 10.33 -9.61
N THR A 103 25.27 9.10 -9.33
CA THR A 103 24.51 8.32 -10.30
C THR A 103 23.08 8.86 -10.24
N GLN A 104 22.90 10.05 -10.82
CA GLN A 104 21.61 10.38 -11.36
C GLN A 104 21.29 9.22 -12.29
N ILE A 105 20.37 8.36 -11.87
CA ILE A 105 19.64 7.47 -12.77
C ILE A 105 18.77 8.40 -13.61
N LYS A 106 19.41 9.24 -14.43
CA LYS A 106 18.82 9.79 -15.61
C LYS A 106 18.87 8.64 -16.60
N ASN A 107 17.85 7.79 -16.54
CA ASN A 107 17.42 7.11 -17.75
C ASN A 107 16.90 8.22 -18.69
N ASN A 108 17.82 8.97 -19.28
CA ASN A 108 17.52 10.02 -20.25
C ASN A 108 16.75 9.42 -21.43
N GLU A 109 16.96 8.13 -21.74
CA GLU A 109 16.22 7.39 -22.76
C GLU A 109 14.72 7.26 -22.47
N LEU A 110 14.32 7.14 -21.19
CA LEU A 110 12.91 7.19 -20.79
C LEU A 110 12.39 8.63 -20.85
N MET A 111 13.21 9.61 -20.50
CA MET A 111 12.77 11.00 -20.41
C MET A 111 12.54 11.64 -21.80
N GLU A 112 13.27 11.21 -22.83
CA GLU A 112 13.17 11.73 -24.20
C GLU A 112 12.05 11.10 -25.05
N THR A 113 11.57 9.91 -24.70
CA THR A 113 10.56 9.19 -25.51
C THR A 113 9.11 9.58 -25.24
N MET A 114 8.84 10.30 -24.14
CA MET A 114 7.48 10.39 -23.62
C MET A 114 6.80 11.73 -23.95
N LYS A 115 6.05 11.74 -25.04
CA LYS A 115 5.09 12.81 -25.35
C LYS A 115 3.78 12.55 -24.57
N THR A 116 3.12 13.63 -24.17
CA THR A 116 1.80 13.64 -23.48
C THR A 116 0.72 12.80 -24.17
N THR A 117 0.86 12.54 -25.47
CA THR A 117 -0.01 11.65 -26.26
C THR A 117 0.04 10.19 -25.80
N GLU A 118 1.16 9.71 -25.28
CA GLU A 118 1.28 8.31 -24.79
C GLU A 118 0.48 8.07 -23.50
N PHE A 119 0.29 9.09 -22.66
CA PHE A 119 -0.50 8.96 -21.43
C PHE A 119 -1.98 8.68 -21.71
N MET A 120 -2.60 9.46 -22.61
CA MET A 120 -4.00 9.23 -23.01
C MET A 120 -4.16 7.88 -23.71
N MET A 121 -3.13 7.43 -24.43
CA MET A 121 -3.12 6.11 -25.07
C MET A 121 -3.00 4.97 -24.04
N ASN A 122 -2.26 5.17 -22.93
CA ASN A 122 -2.16 4.20 -21.84
C ASN A 122 -3.48 3.98 -21.10
N LEU A 123 -4.30 5.02 -20.90
CA LEU A 123 -5.60 4.87 -20.23
C LEU A 123 -6.62 4.13 -21.10
N ASN A 124 -6.66 4.47 -22.38
CA ASN A 124 -7.60 3.84 -23.32
C ASN A 124 -7.17 2.44 -23.77
N LYS A 125 -5.95 2.00 -23.40
CA LYS A 125 -5.39 0.71 -23.79
C LYS A 125 -6.27 -0.48 -23.39
N PHE A 126 -6.91 -0.41 -22.21
CA PHE A 126 -7.77 -1.48 -21.69
C PHE A 126 -9.17 -1.50 -22.29
N ILE A 127 -9.59 -0.41 -22.95
CA ILE A 127 -10.88 -0.34 -23.64
C ILE A 127 -10.73 -0.94 -25.05
N ASN A 128 -9.52 -0.92 -25.61
CA ASN A 128 -9.24 -1.43 -26.95
C ASN A 128 -8.92 -2.94 -26.96
N PHE A 129 -9.26 -3.60 -28.07
CA PHE A 129 -8.85 -4.98 -28.32
C PHE A 129 -7.31 -5.07 -28.46
N PRO A 130 -6.63 -6.12 -27.94
CA PRO A 130 -7.15 -7.33 -27.27
C PRO A 130 -7.35 -7.20 -25.75
N LEU A 131 -6.89 -6.10 -25.15
CA LEU A 131 -6.90 -5.91 -23.69
C LEU A 131 -8.31 -5.70 -23.12
N MET A 132 -9.30 -5.37 -23.95
CA MET A 132 -10.70 -5.39 -23.53
C MET A 132 -11.13 -6.71 -22.87
N MET A 133 -10.55 -7.86 -23.28
CA MET A 133 -10.83 -9.15 -22.65
C MET A 133 -10.41 -9.19 -21.17
N THR A 134 -9.29 -8.55 -20.81
CA THR A 134 -8.86 -8.50 -19.40
C THR A 134 -9.78 -7.61 -18.58
N LEU A 135 -10.30 -6.52 -19.15
CA LEU A 135 -11.29 -5.66 -18.51
C LEU A 135 -12.60 -6.42 -18.25
N VAL A 136 -13.11 -7.19 -19.22
CA VAL A 136 -14.30 -8.04 -19.04
C VAL A 136 -14.08 -9.09 -17.96
N PHE A 137 -12.91 -9.73 -17.92
CA PHE A 137 -12.57 -10.69 -16.86
C PHE A 137 -12.60 -10.07 -15.46
N ILE A 138 -12.03 -8.87 -15.28
CA ILE A 138 -12.02 -8.17 -13.98
C ILE A 138 -13.45 -7.81 -13.54
N MET A 139 -14.32 -7.39 -14.45
CA MET A 139 -15.73 -7.11 -14.12
C MET A 139 -16.46 -8.37 -13.62
N ILE A 140 -16.29 -9.51 -14.30
CA ILE A 140 -16.88 -10.77 -13.87
C ILE A 140 -16.32 -11.21 -12.52
N TYR A 141 -15.02 -11.05 -12.30
CA TYR A 141 -14.37 -11.36 -11.02
C TYR A 141 -14.95 -10.54 -9.86
N LEU A 142 -15.08 -9.22 -10.02
CA LEU A 142 -15.66 -8.35 -8.98
C LEU A 142 -17.12 -8.70 -8.69
N LEU A 143 -17.90 -9.06 -9.71
CA LEU A 143 -19.29 -9.52 -9.54
C LEU A 143 -19.36 -10.83 -8.75
N LEU A 144 -18.51 -11.81 -9.07
CA LEU A 144 -18.42 -13.07 -8.33
C LEU A 144 -17.99 -12.83 -6.88
N ALA A 145 -17.02 -11.94 -6.65
CA ALA A 145 -16.59 -11.56 -5.31
C ALA A 145 -17.74 -10.98 -4.48
N LEU A 146 -18.57 -10.10 -5.05
CA LEU A 146 -19.75 -9.55 -4.37
C LEU A 146 -20.79 -10.63 -4.03
N ILE A 147 -21.08 -11.54 -4.95
CA ILE A 147 -22.01 -12.65 -4.68
C ILE A 147 -21.46 -13.55 -3.55
N ALA A 148 -20.16 -13.83 -3.57
CA ALA A 148 -19.50 -14.62 -2.54
C ALA A 148 -19.54 -13.93 -1.17
N THR A 149 -19.24 -12.63 -1.08
CA THR A 149 -19.28 -11.89 0.18
C THR A 149 -20.69 -11.81 0.77
N VAL A 150 -21.73 -11.64 -0.05
CA VAL A 150 -23.13 -11.70 0.43
C VAL A 150 -23.49 -13.09 0.95
N LYS A 151 -23.09 -14.17 0.27
CA LYS A 151 -23.32 -15.54 0.75
C LYS A 151 -22.62 -15.81 2.08
N ILE A 152 -21.37 -15.39 2.23
CA ILE A 152 -20.58 -15.57 3.47
C ILE A 152 -21.20 -14.78 4.63
N THR A 153 -21.62 -13.54 4.41
CA THR A 153 -22.19 -12.69 5.46
C THR A 153 -23.63 -13.07 5.84
N SER A 154 -24.37 -13.77 4.96
CA SER A 154 -25.74 -14.22 5.24
C SER A 154 -25.84 -15.41 6.22
N PHE A 155 -24.72 -15.93 6.74
CA PHE A 155 -24.71 -16.99 7.76
C PHE A 155 -25.30 -16.47 9.09
N LYS A 156 -26.56 -16.85 9.36
CA LYS A 156 -27.29 -16.53 10.59
C LYS A 156 -26.90 -17.46 11.74
N GLN A 157 -25.66 -17.37 12.23
CA GLN A 157 -25.34 -17.91 13.55
C GLN A 157 -25.35 -16.74 14.54
N GLY A 158 -26.01 -16.92 15.69
CA GLY A 158 -26.29 -15.86 16.66
C GLY A 158 -25.05 -15.07 17.08
N SER A 159 -25.26 -13.93 17.76
CA SER A 159 -24.20 -12.97 18.13
C SER A 159 -22.92 -13.65 18.62
N ILE A 160 -21.77 -13.31 18.03
CA ILE A 160 -20.41 -13.65 18.52
C ILE A 160 -20.11 -12.82 19.78
N ARG A 161 -21.08 -12.68 20.68
CA ARG A 161 -20.88 -12.22 22.04
C ARG A 161 -20.77 -13.48 22.88
N GLN A 162 -19.66 -13.64 23.59
CA GLN A 162 -19.66 -14.53 24.75
C GLN A 162 -20.78 -14.06 25.68
N MET A 163 -21.77 -14.91 25.91
CA MET A 163 -22.63 -14.77 27.07
C MET A 163 -21.80 -15.20 28.28
N ASN A 164 -21.42 -14.19 29.06
CA ASN A 164 -20.82 -14.19 30.40
C ASN A 164 -19.33 -14.56 30.51
#